data_AF-A0AAV6L677-F1
#
_entry.id   AF-A0AAV6L677-F1
#
_cell.length_a   1.000
_cell.length_b   1.000
_cell.length_c   1.000
_cell.angle_alpha   90.00
_cell.angle_beta   90.00
_cell.angle_gamma   90.00
#
_symmetry.space_group_name_H-M   'P 1'
#
loop_
_entity.id
_entity.type
_entity.pdbx_description
1 polymer ?
#
loop_
_entity_poly.entity_id
_entity_poly.type
_entity_poly.pdbx_seq_one_letter_code
_entity_poly.pdbx_strand_id
1 'polypeptide(L)'
;MHIYVSLLKQMAPEHLLATFAKVCAEILASASDGMLNTEDATGQAVLQDAFQILACKEIRIPFSRGGSSSDLGDMDEEGGDTGGGGGSPAAAARGRVITQAVKKGLIQNTIPIFIELKRLLESKNSPLTGSLMECLRILLKDYKNEIDEILVADKQLRKELMYDMQKYESLKAKSTAAEAVASVKKEGAFRSSISKVAIERSVQHKKVQEQLRSGPSKVASAVADKVAAATARSVLREVNNGGLTPPLSAMSVPKLKGSNPTSVLESLRRRQCFDSDEEN
;
A
#
# COMPACT_ATOMS: atom_id res chain seq x y z
N MET A 1 -10.27 -9.84 13.90
CA MET A 1 -10.46 -9.01 12.69
C MET A 1 -11.26 -9.61 11.53
N HIS A 2 -11.26 -10.94 11.27
CA HIS A 2 -11.96 -11.49 10.08
C HIS A 2 -13.45 -11.13 9.99
N ILE A 3 -14.17 -11.11 11.12
CA ILE A 3 -15.60 -10.74 11.16
C ILE A 3 -15.80 -9.29 10.71
N TYR A 4 -15.09 -8.33 11.33
CA TYR A 4 -15.21 -6.92 10.97
C TYR A 4 -14.89 -6.65 9.50
N VAL A 5 -13.80 -7.23 8.98
CA VAL A 5 -13.43 -7.09 7.57
C VAL A 5 -14.52 -7.63 6.64
N SER A 6 -15.10 -8.78 6.96
CA SER A 6 -16.20 -9.36 6.16
C SER A 6 -17.44 -8.47 6.17
N LEU A 7 -17.79 -7.87 7.31
CA LEU A 7 -18.92 -6.96 7.43
C LEU A 7 -18.69 -5.67 6.62
N LEU A 8 -17.52 -5.04 6.80
CA LEU A 8 -17.17 -3.80 6.10
C LEU A 8 -17.19 -3.98 4.58
N LYS A 9 -16.76 -5.13 4.05
CA LYS A 9 -16.79 -5.41 2.60
C LYS A 9 -18.18 -5.44 1.98
N GLN A 10 -19.22 -5.68 2.78
CA GLN A 10 -20.60 -5.78 2.31
C GLN A 10 -21.37 -4.45 2.45
N MET A 11 -20.77 -3.45 3.09
CA MET A 11 -21.39 -2.14 3.29
C MET A 11 -21.23 -1.26 2.05
N ALA A 12 -22.27 -0.49 1.71
CA ALA A 12 -22.16 0.57 0.73
C ALA A 12 -21.30 1.74 1.27
N PRO A 13 -20.67 2.54 0.40
CA PRO A 13 -19.74 3.61 0.81
C PRO A 13 -20.32 4.61 1.83
N GLU A 14 -21.61 4.92 1.73
CA GLU A 14 -22.31 5.83 2.63
C GLU A 14 -22.40 5.24 4.04
N HIS A 15 -22.65 3.93 4.13
CA HIS A 15 -22.71 3.21 5.39
C HIS A 15 -21.32 3.06 6.02
N LEU A 16 -20.27 2.91 5.19
CA LEU A 16 -18.88 2.93 5.65
C LEU A 16 -18.53 4.28 6.29
N LEU A 17 -18.89 5.39 5.63
CA LEU A 17 -18.68 6.73 6.16
C LEU A 17 -19.42 6.94 7.48
N ALA A 18 -20.70 6.54 7.53
CA ALA A 18 -21.51 6.63 8.74
C ALA A 18 -20.93 5.79 9.87
N THR A 19 -20.48 4.56 9.57
CA THR A 19 -19.84 3.67 10.56
C THR A 19 -18.54 4.27 11.07
N PHE A 20 -17.69 4.80 10.19
CA PHE A 20 -16.47 5.52 10.58
C PHE A 20 -16.78 6.67 11.53
N ALA A 21 -17.73 7.53 11.16
CA ALA A 21 -18.14 8.66 11.97
C ALA A 21 -18.68 8.24 13.34
N LYS A 22 -19.51 7.19 13.39
CA LYS A 22 -20.04 6.64 14.65
C LYS A 22 -18.97 6.01 15.53
N VAL A 23 -18.01 5.27 14.97
CA VAL A 23 -16.90 4.73 15.77
C VAL A 23 -16.09 5.87 16.41
N CYS A 24 -15.83 6.94 15.67
CA CYS A 24 -15.18 8.12 16.25
C CYS A 24 -16.04 8.80 17.32
N ALA A 25 -17.31 9.09 17.03
CA ALA A 25 -18.16 9.89 17.91
C ALA A 25 -18.72 9.13 19.13
N GLU A 26 -19.04 7.85 19.00
CA GLU A 26 -19.67 7.07 20.07
C GLU A 26 -18.64 6.30 20.90
N ILE A 27 -17.52 5.88 20.31
CA ILE A 27 -16.49 5.10 21.03
C ILE A 27 -15.31 5.99 21.42
N LEU A 28 -14.64 6.61 20.43
CA LEU A 28 -13.41 7.35 20.72
C LEU A 28 -13.67 8.61 21.54
N ALA A 29 -14.74 9.36 21.23
CA ALA A 29 -15.12 10.54 22.02
C ALA A 29 -15.57 10.15 23.44
N SER A 30 -16.38 9.11 23.58
CA SER A 30 -16.76 8.59 24.90
C SER A 30 -15.53 8.19 25.74
N ALA A 31 -14.49 7.66 25.11
CA ALA A 31 -13.23 7.36 25.79
C ALA A 31 -12.45 8.63 26.18
N SER A 32 -12.36 9.62 25.28
CA SER A 32 -11.67 10.89 25.60
C SER A 32 -12.37 11.67 26.72
N ASP A 33 -13.70 11.62 26.76
CA ASP A 33 -14.55 12.28 27.76
C ASP A 33 -14.59 11.51 29.10
N GLY A 34 -13.99 10.32 29.16
CA GLY A 34 -13.96 9.47 30.36
C GLY A 34 -15.24 8.70 30.64
N MET A 35 -16.21 8.71 29.71
CA MET A 35 -17.44 7.92 29.79
C MET A 35 -17.19 6.42 29.55
N LEU A 36 -16.22 6.09 28.69
CA LEU A 36 -15.68 4.74 28.55
C LEU A 36 -14.42 4.61 29.40
N ASN A 37 -14.40 3.67 30.34
CA ASN A 37 -13.22 3.40 31.16
C ASN A 37 -12.08 2.90 30.24
N THR A 38 -10.88 3.48 30.36
CA THR A 38 -9.71 3.11 29.53
C THR A 38 -8.66 2.31 30.29
N GLU A 39 -8.89 2.07 31.59
CA GLU A 39 -7.99 1.36 32.49
C GLU A 39 -8.38 -0.10 32.69
N ASP A 40 -9.66 -0.45 32.48
CA ASP A 40 -10.14 -1.82 32.60
C ASP A 40 -9.96 -2.62 31.31
N ALA A 41 -9.89 -3.94 31.44
CA ALA A 41 -9.65 -4.83 30.30
C ALA A 41 -10.75 -4.74 29.24
N THR A 42 -12.01 -4.49 29.65
CA THR A 42 -13.15 -4.41 28.73
C THR A 42 -13.05 -3.16 27.87
N GLY A 43 -12.85 -2.00 28.48
CA GLY A 43 -12.70 -0.75 27.73
C GLY A 43 -11.46 -0.72 26.85
N GLN A 44 -10.36 -1.33 27.31
CA GLN A 44 -9.17 -1.51 26.47
C GLN A 44 -9.44 -2.39 25.25
N ALA A 45 -10.16 -3.50 25.40
CA ALA A 45 -10.51 -4.36 24.27
C ALA A 45 -11.40 -3.63 23.26
N VAL A 46 -12.39 -2.86 23.72
CA VAL A 46 -13.26 -2.05 22.86
C VAL A 46 -12.45 -1.02 22.05
N LEU A 47 -11.52 -0.32 22.70
CA LEU A 47 -10.66 0.65 22.02
C LEU A 47 -9.70 -0.01 21.02
N GLN A 48 -9.12 -1.15 21.37
CA GLN A 48 -8.26 -1.89 20.44
C GLN A 48 -9.02 -2.33 19.19
N ASP A 49 -10.24 -2.85 19.34
CA ASP A 49 -11.08 -3.22 18.21
C ASP A 49 -11.47 -1.99 17.39
N ALA A 50 -11.85 -0.88 18.03
CA ALA A 50 -12.15 0.38 17.35
C ALA A 50 -10.97 0.90 16.51
N PHE A 51 -9.75 0.91 17.08
CA PHE A 51 -8.55 1.28 16.33
C PHE A 51 -8.28 0.35 15.16
N GLN A 52 -8.43 -0.96 15.34
CA GLN A 52 -8.22 -1.93 14.27
C GLN A 52 -9.28 -1.78 13.15
N ILE A 53 -10.54 -1.49 13.50
CA ILE A 53 -11.61 -1.21 12.53
C ILE A 53 -11.26 0.04 11.72
N LEU A 54 -10.91 1.15 12.37
CA LEU A 54 -10.55 2.42 11.71
C LEU A 54 -9.28 2.30 10.84
N ALA A 55 -8.37 1.40 11.22
CA ALA A 55 -7.17 1.07 10.44
C ALA A 55 -7.43 0.12 9.26
N CYS A 56 -8.63 -0.48 9.14
CA CYS A 56 -8.95 -1.34 8.00
C CYS A 56 -8.98 -0.54 6.69
N LYS A 57 -8.49 -1.13 5.61
CA LYS A 57 -8.60 -0.52 4.28
C LYS A 57 -10.05 -0.51 3.78
N GLU A 58 -10.87 -1.42 4.28
CA GLU A 58 -12.27 -1.60 3.90
C GLU A 58 -13.20 -0.51 4.44
N ILE A 59 -12.92 0.08 5.62
CA ILE A 59 -13.74 1.18 6.14
C ILE A 59 -13.41 2.53 5.50
N ARG A 60 -12.21 2.63 4.92
CA ARG A 60 -11.72 3.85 4.33
C ARG A 60 -12.28 3.98 2.93
N ILE A 61 -12.97 5.09 2.66
CA ILE A 61 -13.46 5.37 1.32
C ILE A 61 -12.25 5.42 0.39
N PRO A 62 -12.20 4.58 -0.67
CA PRO A 62 -11.09 4.58 -1.58
C PRO A 62 -11.02 5.94 -2.27
N PHE A 63 -9.92 6.65 -2.02
CA PHE A 63 -9.55 7.79 -2.83
C PHE A 63 -9.28 7.28 -4.24
N SER A 64 -10.18 7.57 -5.17
CA SER A 64 -9.88 7.41 -6.58
C SER A 64 -8.69 8.32 -6.86
N ARG A 65 -7.52 7.71 -7.07
CA ARG A 65 -6.26 8.38 -7.37
C ARG A 65 -6.33 8.89 -8.82
N GLY A 66 -7.25 9.81 -9.08
CA GLY A 66 -7.48 10.45 -10.35
C GLY A 66 -7.18 11.94 -10.19
N GLY A 67 -5.97 12.32 -10.58
CA GLY A 67 -5.51 13.71 -10.60
C GLY A 67 -4.55 14.01 -9.47
N SER A 68 -3.27 14.18 -9.84
CA SER A 68 -2.24 14.79 -9.02
C SER A 68 -2.80 16.05 -8.34
N SER A 69 -2.57 16.16 -7.02
CA SER A 69 -2.65 17.44 -6.32
C SER A 69 -1.48 18.30 -6.80
N SER A 70 -1.70 18.94 -7.94
CA SER A 70 -0.94 20.05 -8.47
C SER A 70 -1.85 20.76 -9.47
N ASP A 71 -2.83 21.50 -8.96
CA ASP A 71 -3.00 22.91 -9.33
C ASP A 71 -4.22 23.50 -8.61
N LEU A 72 -3.95 24.49 -7.78
CA LEU A 72 -4.87 25.61 -7.56
C LEU A 72 -4.38 26.67 -8.54
N GLY A 73 -4.79 26.56 -9.80
CA GLY A 73 -4.32 27.43 -10.87
C GLY A 73 -5.02 27.12 -12.19
N ASP A 74 -5.67 28.14 -12.71
CA ASP A 74 -6.22 28.31 -14.05
C ASP A 74 -7.44 27.52 -14.54
N MET A 75 -8.47 28.32 -14.81
CA MET A 75 -9.40 28.14 -15.91
C MET A 75 -8.57 28.10 -17.20
N ASP A 76 -8.59 27.00 -17.94
CA ASP A 76 -8.72 27.10 -19.40
C ASP A 76 -9.31 25.83 -20.02
N GLU A 77 -10.01 26.07 -21.11
CA GLU A 77 -10.70 25.14 -21.99
C GLU A 77 -9.70 24.33 -22.84
N GLU A 78 -10.19 23.22 -23.40
CA GLU A 78 -9.68 22.58 -24.62
C GLU A 78 -8.54 21.53 -24.56
N GLY A 79 -8.93 20.26 -24.79
CA GLY A 79 -8.31 19.39 -25.80
C GLY A 79 -7.16 18.45 -25.40
N GLY A 80 -7.38 17.14 -25.54
CA GLY A 80 -6.30 16.19 -25.90
C GLY A 80 -6.24 14.86 -25.17
N ASP A 81 -6.88 13.85 -25.75
CA ASP A 81 -6.90 12.43 -25.39
C ASP A 81 -5.52 11.77 -25.19
N THR A 82 -5.35 10.99 -24.11
CA THR A 82 -4.62 9.71 -24.16
C THR A 82 -4.93 8.82 -22.95
N GLY A 83 -5.93 7.95 -23.13
CA GLY A 83 -5.80 6.53 -22.78
C GLY A 83 -6.00 6.08 -21.33
N GLY A 84 -7.26 5.78 -20.98
CA GLY A 84 -7.57 4.66 -20.08
C GLY A 84 -8.37 4.98 -18.82
N GLY A 85 -9.63 5.38 -18.98
CA GLY A 85 -10.61 5.36 -17.88
C GLY A 85 -11.83 6.22 -18.17
N GLY A 86 -12.86 5.62 -18.80
CA GLY A 86 -14.12 6.27 -19.13
C GLY A 86 -14.94 6.68 -17.89
N GLY A 87 -14.54 7.77 -17.25
CA GLY A 87 -15.33 8.48 -16.25
C GLY A 87 -15.84 9.78 -16.86
N SER A 88 -17.16 10.00 -16.84
CA SER A 88 -17.74 11.31 -17.18
C SER A 88 -17.09 12.41 -16.31
N PRO A 89 -16.85 13.63 -16.84
CA PRO A 89 -16.35 14.76 -16.05
C PRO A 89 -17.13 14.99 -14.75
N ALA A 90 -18.43 14.69 -14.76
CA ALA A 90 -19.29 14.75 -13.59
C ALA A 90 -18.94 13.72 -12.50
N ALA A 91 -18.51 12.51 -12.87
CA ALA A 91 -18.11 11.47 -11.91
C ALA A 91 -16.77 11.81 -11.23
N ALA A 92 -15.82 12.35 -12.00
CA ALA A 92 -14.54 12.84 -11.47
C ALA A 92 -14.74 14.04 -10.54
N ALA A 93 -15.61 14.99 -10.91
CA ALA A 93 -15.98 16.12 -10.06
C ALA A 93 -16.66 15.67 -8.75
N ARG A 94 -17.60 14.71 -8.82
CA ARG A 94 -18.25 14.11 -7.63
C ARG A 94 -17.22 13.42 -6.72
N GLY A 95 -16.26 12.68 -7.26
CA GLY A 95 -15.20 12.04 -6.49
C GLY A 95 -14.30 13.03 -5.74
N ARG A 96 -13.99 14.18 -6.36
CA ARG A 96 -13.22 15.27 -5.72
C ARG A 96 -13.99 15.93 -4.58
N VAL A 97 -15.29 16.20 -4.77
CA VAL A 97 -16.15 16.78 -3.70
C VAL A 97 -16.26 15.83 -2.51
N ILE A 98 -16.45 14.52 -2.75
CA ILE A 98 -16.51 13.51 -1.70
C ILE A 98 -15.20 13.48 -0.92
N THR A 99 -14.06 13.51 -1.61
CA THR A 99 -12.73 13.54 -0.99
C THR A 99 -12.53 14.75 -0.08
N GLN A 100 -12.95 15.94 -0.53
CA GLN A 100 -12.87 17.17 0.26
C GLN A 100 -13.82 17.17 1.46
N ALA A 101 -15.05 16.67 1.29
CA ALA A 101 -16.00 16.55 2.40
C ALA A 101 -15.49 15.58 3.49
N VAL A 102 -14.90 14.45 3.07
CA VAL A 102 -14.27 13.48 3.98
C VAL A 102 -13.07 14.11 4.70
N LYS A 103 -12.19 14.83 3.98
CA LYS A 103 -11.07 15.57 4.58
C LYS A 103 -11.56 16.60 5.60
N LYS A 104 -12.59 17.38 5.27
CA LYS A 104 -13.18 18.35 6.18
C LYS A 104 -13.75 17.66 7.42
N GLY A 105 -14.47 16.56 7.27
CA GLY A 105 -14.98 15.77 8.40
C GLY A 105 -13.86 15.18 9.27
N LEU A 106 -12.77 14.72 8.64
CA LEU A 106 -11.57 14.27 9.34
C LEU A 106 -10.98 15.40 10.20
N ILE A 107 -10.75 16.57 9.62
CA ILE A 107 -10.16 17.73 10.32
C ILE A 107 -11.07 18.27 11.43
N GLN A 108 -12.36 18.44 11.15
CA GLN A 108 -13.28 19.11 12.09
C GLN A 108 -13.78 18.18 13.19
N ASN A 109 -14.01 16.90 12.89
CA ASN A 109 -14.65 15.98 13.83
C ASN A 109 -13.69 14.94 14.38
N THR A 110 -12.83 14.37 13.55
CA THR A 110 -12.04 13.19 13.93
C THR A 110 -10.72 13.58 14.61
N ILE A 111 -9.95 14.51 14.03
CA ILE A 111 -8.65 14.91 14.56
C ILE A 111 -8.72 15.45 16.00
N PRO A 112 -9.69 16.30 16.39
CA PRO A 112 -9.79 16.76 17.77
C PRO A 112 -9.96 15.61 18.76
N ILE A 113 -10.80 14.62 18.44
CA ILE A 113 -11.01 13.43 19.26
C ILE A 113 -9.71 12.64 19.43
N PHE A 114 -8.97 12.42 18.35
CA PHE A 114 -7.69 11.70 18.40
C PHE A 114 -6.62 12.43 19.22
N ILE A 115 -6.55 13.76 19.14
CA ILE A 115 -5.62 14.57 19.94
C ILE A 115 -5.96 14.46 21.42
N GLU A 116 -7.24 14.60 21.77
CA GLU A 116 -7.67 14.52 23.17
C GLU A 116 -7.46 13.12 23.75
N LEU A 117 -7.83 12.09 22.99
CA LEU A 117 -7.61 10.71 23.37
C LEU A 117 -6.12 10.39 23.53
N LYS A 118 -5.25 10.90 22.65
CA LYS A 118 -3.79 10.75 22.80
C LYS A 118 -3.31 11.32 24.13
N ARG A 119 -3.69 12.57 24.43
CA ARG A 119 -3.31 13.24 25.68
C ARG A 119 -3.80 12.45 26.91
N LEU A 120 -5.02 11.94 26.87
CA LEU A 120 -5.57 11.11 27.93
C LEU A 120 -4.75 9.83 28.12
N LEU A 121 -4.51 9.07 27.05
CA LEU A 121 -3.76 7.80 27.12
C LEU A 121 -2.32 8.01 27.58
N GLU A 122 -1.67 9.10 27.16
CA GLU A 122 -0.32 9.47 27.62
C GLU A 122 -0.30 9.87 29.10
N SER A 123 -1.28 10.67 29.56
CA SER A 123 -1.36 11.06 30.97
C SER A 123 -1.50 9.86 31.91
N LYS A 124 -2.04 8.75 31.39
CA LYS A 124 -2.25 7.50 32.12
C LYS A 124 -1.19 6.43 31.85
N ASN A 125 -0.16 6.75 31.05
CA ASN A 125 0.83 5.77 30.58
C ASN A 125 0.18 4.49 30.02
N SER A 126 -0.93 4.65 29.29
CA SER A 126 -1.74 3.55 28.82
C SER A 126 -1.01 2.71 27.76
N PRO A 127 -1.14 1.36 27.78
CA PRO A 127 -0.60 0.51 26.72
C PRO A 127 -1.27 0.74 25.35
N LEU A 128 -2.41 1.44 25.31
CA LEU A 128 -3.14 1.74 24.08
C LEU A 128 -2.50 2.82 23.22
N THR A 129 -1.59 3.64 23.76
CA THR A 129 -0.95 4.75 23.04
C THR A 129 -0.30 4.27 21.74
N GLY A 130 0.38 3.12 21.76
CA GLY A 130 0.97 2.54 20.54
C GLY A 130 -0.07 2.14 19.50
N SER A 131 -1.21 1.60 19.93
CA SER A 131 -2.30 1.21 19.02
C SER A 131 -3.00 2.44 18.41
N LEU A 132 -3.17 3.50 19.20
CA LEU A 132 -3.68 4.79 18.74
C LEU A 132 -2.77 5.40 17.66
N MET A 133 -1.46 5.46 17.93
CA MET A 133 -0.49 6.03 17.00
C MET A 133 -0.40 5.23 15.70
N GLU A 134 -0.46 3.91 15.77
CA GLU A 134 -0.52 3.06 14.58
C GLU A 134 -1.81 3.29 13.76
N CYS A 135 -2.95 3.44 14.44
CA CYS A 135 -4.22 3.79 13.81
C CYS A 135 -4.13 5.15 13.10
N LEU A 136 -3.63 6.20 13.76
CA LEU A 136 -3.42 7.53 13.17
C LEU A 136 -2.49 7.49 11.96
N ARG A 137 -1.36 6.77 12.08
CA ARG A 137 -0.41 6.60 10.97
C ARG A 137 -1.09 5.95 9.77
N ILE A 138 -1.91 4.92 9.96
CA ILE A 138 -2.63 4.26 8.88
C ILE A 138 -3.69 5.17 8.28
N LEU A 139 -4.46 5.86 9.13
CA LEU A 139 -5.54 6.77 8.72
C LEU A 139 -5.01 7.92 7.86
N LEU A 140 -3.88 8.50 8.27
CA LEU A 140 -3.31 9.70 7.65
C LEU A 140 -2.27 9.40 6.56
N LYS A 141 -1.94 8.11 6.30
CA LYS A 141 -0.87 7.75 5.36
C LYS A 141 -1.06 8.29 3.94
N ASP A 142 -2.31 8.46 3.51
CA ASP A 142 -2.65 8.94 2.17
C ASP A 142 -2.73 10.48 2.09
N TYR A 143 -2.61 11.18 3.23
CA TYR A 143 -2.62 12.64 3.34
C TYR A 143 -1.24 13.22 3.66
N LYS A 144 -0.15 12.52 3.33
CA LYS A 144 1.22 12.93 3.67
C LYS A 144 1.56 14.37 3.24
N ASN A 145 1.05 14.79 2.09
CA ASN A 145 1.29 16.14 1.54
C ASN A 145 0.45 17.23 2.22
N GLU A 146 -0.63 16.83 2.91
CA GLU A 146 -1.59 17.74 3.55
C GLU A 146 -1.52 17.64 5.09
N ILE A 147 -0.55 16.88 5.63
CA ILE A 147 -0.48 16.58 7.06
C ILE A 147 -0.21 17.82 7.91
N ASP A 148 0.48 18.82 7.36
CA ASP A 148 0.67 20.13 7.97
C ASP A 148 -0.64 20.91 8.16
N GLU A 149 -1.57 20.80 7.20
CA GLU A 149 -2.89 21.42 7.25
C GLU A 149 -3.83 20.66 8.19
N ILE A 150 -3.79 19.33 8.17
CA ILE A 150 -4.65 18.49 9.00
C ILE A 150 -4.31 18.62 10.49
N LEU A 151 -3.02 18.70 10.82
CA LEU A 151 -2.52 18.72 12.20
C LEU A 151 -2.00 20.10 12.62
N VAL A 152 -2.68 21.17 12.23
CA VAL A 152 -2.32 22.55 12.65
C VAL A 152 -2.41 22.69 14.18
N ALA A 153 -3.42 22.06 14.79
CA ALA A 153 -3.68 22.14 16.24
C ALA A 153 -2.61 21.44 17.10
N ASP A 154 -1.89 20.45 16.55
CA ASP A 154 -0.87 19.71 17.28
C ASP A 154 0.39 19.49 16.43
N LYS A 155 1.34 20.41 16.59
CA LYS A 155 2.64 20.37 15.89
C LYS A 155 3.53 19.23 16.37
N GLN A 156 3.33 18.73 17.59
CA GLN A 156 4.15 17.64 18.13
C GLN A 156 3.68 16.31 17.55
N LEU A 157 2.38 16.02 17.62
CA LEU A 157 1.76 14.86 16.99
C LEU A 157 2.10 14.79 15.50
N ARG A 158 2.09 15.93 14.82
CA ARG A 158 2.52 16.01 13.42
C ARG A 158 3.93 15.48 13.20
N LYS A 159 4.91 15.93 14.00
CA LYS A 159 6.31 15.47 13.89
C LYS A 159 6.45 13.98 14.20
N GLU A 160 5.76 13.52 15.24
CA GLU A 160 5.72 12.09 15.61
C GLU A 160 5.22 11.23 14.44
N LEU A 161 4.09 11.61 13.82
CA LEU A 161 3.52 10.87 12.71
C LEU A 161 4.38 10.92 11.44
N MET A 162 4.97 12.07 11.10
CA MET A 162 5.88 12.16 9.96
C MET A 162 7.09 11.23 10.11
N TYR A 163 7.65 11.18 11.33
CA TYR A 163 8.74 10.27 11.65
C TYR A 163 8.30 8.80 11.52
N ASP A 164 7.15 8.43 12.09
CA ASP A 164 6.64 7.07 12.05
C ASP A 164 6.29 6.61 10.62
N MET A 165 5.71 7.49 9.81
CA MET A 165 5.43 7.22 8.39
C MET A 165 6.73 6.96 7.61
N GLN A 166 7.75 7.81 7.80
CA GLN A 166 9.05 7.64 7.15
C GLN A 166 9.76 6.35 7.62
N LYS A 167 9.72 6.07 8.93
CA LYS A 167 10.29 4.86 9.50
C LYS A 167 9.61 3.62 8.94
N TYR A 168 8.27 3.61 8.88
CA TYR A 168 7.49 2.51 8.31
C TYR A 168 7.82 2.28 6.82
N GLU A 169 7.88 3.34 6.02
CA GLU A 169 8.29 3.26 4.61
C GLU A 169 9.69 2.66 4.46
N SER A 170 10.65 3.08 5.28
CA SER A 170 12.02 2.57 5.25
C SER A 170 12.13 1.08 5.63
N LEU A 171 11.33 0.64 6.60
CA LEU A 171 11.26 -0.77 7.02
C LEU A 171 10.61 -1.63 5.93
N LYS A 172 9.53 -1.14 5.33
CA LYS A 172 8.86 -1.81 4.22
C LYS A 172 9.79 -1.98 3.02
N ALA A 173 10.51 -0.92 2.63
CA ALA A 173 11.47 -0.97 1.53
C ALA A 173 12.63 -1.96 1.78
N LYS A 174 13.14 -2.02 3.02
CA LYS A 174 14.17 -2.98 3.43
C LYS A 174 13.65 -4.43 3.36
N SER A 175 12.42 -4.67 3.81
CA SER A 175 11.78 -5.99 3.72
C SER A 175 11.59 -6.44 2.28
N THR A 176 11.08 -5.56 1.41
CA THR A 176 10.88 -5.91 -0.01
C THR A 176 12.20 -6.14 -0.75
N ALA A 177 13.24 -5.38 -0.42
CA ALA A 177 14.58 -5.60 -0.97
C ALA A 177 15.19 -6.93 -0.48
N ALA A 178 15.01 -7.26 0.80
CA ALA A 178 15.47 -8.53 1.36
C ALA A 178 14.75 -9.74 0.72
N GLU A 179 13.44 -9.61 0.49
CA GLU A 179 12.62 -10.65 -0.17
C GLU A 179 13.02 -10.85 -1.64
N ALA A 180 13.25 -9.76 -2.39
CA ALA A 180 13.73 -9.82 -3.77
C ALA A 180 15.14 -10.44 -3.91
N VAL A 181 16.03 -10.20 -2.93
CA VAL A 181 17.36 -10.83 -2.90
C VAL A 181 17.28 -12.32 -2.54
N ALA A 182 16.30 -12.71 -1.70
CA ALA A 182 16.08 -14.10 -1.35
C ALA A 182 15.50 -14.94 -2.51
N SER A 183 14.59 -14.38 -3.31
CA SER A 183 14.04 -15.05 -4.49
C SER A 183 15.08 -15.29 -5.58
N VAL A 184 15.98 -14.32 -5.84
CA VAL A 184 17.07 -14.48 -6.82
C VAL A 184 18.07 -15.57 -6.40
N LYS A 185 18.36 -15.73 -5.11
CA LYS A 185 19.22 -16.81 -4.61
C LYS A 185 18.60 -18.21 -4.75
N LYS A 186 17.27 -18.31 -4.73
CA LYS A 186 16.54 -19.59 -4.84
C LYS A 186 16.49 -20.10 -6.28
N GLU A 187 16.44 -19.20 -7.26
CA GLU A 187 16.52 -19.55 -8.69
C GLU A 187 17.94 -19.96 -9.12
N GLY A 188 18.99 -19.44 -8.47
CA GLY A 188 20.37 -19.89 -8.68
C GLY A 188 20.68 -21.30 -8.15
N ALA A 189 19.86 -21.84 -7.23
CA ALA A 189 20.09 -23.15 -6.62
C ALA A 189 19.56 -24.33 -7.46
N PHE A 190 18.65 -24.11 -8.42
CA PHE A 190 18.11 -25.15 -9.31
C PHE A 190 18.91 -25.37 -10.59
N ARG A 191 20.01 -24.62 -10.81
CA ARG A 191 20.88 -24.75 -12.00
C ARG A 191 22.28 -25.34 -11.71
N SER A 192 22.53 -25.85 -10.51
CA SER A 192 23.79 -26.53 -10.17
C SER A 192 23.56 -28.01 -9.90
N SER A 193 23.34 -28.77 -10.97
CA SER A 193 23.42 -30.23 -10.97
C SER A 193 23.82 -30.68 -12.36
N ILE A 194 25.08 -30.46 -12.74
CA ILE A 194 25.89 -31.29 -13.66
C ILE A 194 27.32 -30.74 -13.63
N SER A 195 28.27 -31.66 -13.64
CA SER A 195 29.75 -31.53 -13.64
C SER A 195 30.44 -31.34 -12.28
N LYS A 196 30.60 -32.48 -11.60
CA LYS A 196 31.83 -32.78 -10.86
C LYS A 196 32.96 -32.93 -11.89
N VAL A 197 33.94 -32.03 -11.90
CA VAL A 197 35.33 -32.37 -12.22
C VAL A 197 36.23 -31.55 -11.31
N ALA A 198 37.02 -32.26 -10.52
CA ALA A 198 38.02 -31.72 -9.61
C ALA A 198 39.13 -31.01 -10.37
N ILE A 199 39.63 -29.88 -9.85
CA ILE A 199 41.05 -29.52 -9.85
C ILE A 199 41.33 -28.86 -8.49
N GLU A 200 42.11 -29.56 -7.67
CA GLU A 200 42.78 -29.02 -6.50
C GLU A 200 43.97 -28.15 -6.92
N ARG A 201 44.16 -26.98 -6.27
CA ARG A 201 45.46 -26.49 -5.80
C ARG A 201 45.34 -25.18 -5.00
N SER A 202 45.51 -25.34 -3.69
CA SER A 202 46.38 -24.58 -2.77
C SER A 202 46.42 -23.04 -2.77
N VAL A 203 45.89 -22.48 -1.67
CA VAL A 203 46.51 -21.53 -0.69
C VAL A 203 47.30 -20.31 -1.21
N GLN A 204 46.80 -19.09 -0.90
CA GLN A 204 47.54 -18.09 -0.10
C GLN A 204 46.67 -16.89 0.34
N HIS A 205 46.76 -16.59 1.64
CA HIS A 205 46.29 -15.37 2.31
C HIS A 205 47.01 -14.11 1.81
N LYS A 206 46.31 -12.98 1.63
CA LYS A 206 46.50 -11.73 2.42
C LYS A 206 45.71 -10.53 1.86
N LYS A 207 45.02 -9.85 2.79
CA LYS A 207 45.02 -8.39 3.01
C LYS A 207 44.42 -7.49 1.92
N VAL A 208 43.18 -7.03 2.14
CA VAL A 208 42.85 -5.58 2.12
C VAL A 208 41.69 -5.33 3.10
N GLN A 209 42.04 -5.04 4.34
CA GLN A 209 41.22 -4.22 5.23
C GLN A 209 41.76 -2.80 5.12
N GLU A 210 40.86 -1.82 5.20
CA GLU A 210 41.12 -0.38 5.35
C GLU A 210 41.14 0.45 4.06
N GLN A 211 39.97 1.03 3.73
CA GLN A 211 39.82 2.48 3.59
C GLN A 211 38.34 2.88 3.38
N LEU A 212 38.01 4.03 3.97
CA LEU A 212 36.87 4.92 3.69
C LEU A 212 35.57 4.70 4.48
N ARG A 213 35.63 5.24 5.71
CA ARG A 213 34.59 6.12 6.27
C ARG A 213 33.98 7.02 5.19
N SER A 214 32.71 6.80 4.82
CA SER A 214 31.72 7.83 4.46
C SER A 214 30.31 7.20 4.39
N GLY A 215 29.26 7.99 4.63
CA GLY A 215 27.94 7.56 5.11
C GLY A 215 27.11 6.55 4.28
N PRO A 216 25.98 6.08 4.84
CA PRO A 216 25.28 4.86 4.41
C PRO A 216 24.53 4.96 3.07
N SER A 217 24.42 6.14 2.47
CA SER A 217 23.70 6.37 1.21
C SER A 217 24.53 6.00 -0.04
N LYS A 218 25.86 6.13 0.01
CA LYS A 218 26.72 5.93 -1.19
C LYS A 218 27.21 4.49 -1.38
N VAL A 219 27.23 3.68 -0.31
CA VAL A 219 27.68 2.27 -0.36
C VAL A 219 26.66 1.36 -1.03
N ALA A 220 25.36 1.65 -0.96
CA ALA A 220 24.33 0.85 -1.64
C ALA A 220 24.44 0.96 -3.18
N SER A 221 24.65 2.18 -3.70
CA SER A 221 24.84 2.41 -5.14
C SER A 221 26.12 1.76 -5.66
N ALA A 222 27.25 1.95 -4.97
CA ALA A 222 28.54 1.44 -5.42
C ALA A 222 28.64 -0.09 -5.38
N VAL A 223 27.92 -0.75 -4.46
CA VAL A 223 27.86 -2.22 -4.40
C VAL A 223 26.92 -2.76 -5.48
N ALA A 224 25.80 -2.09 -5.77
CA ALA A 224 24.92 -2.44 -6.88
C ALA A 224 25.63 -2.33 -8.24
N ASP A 225 26.39 -1.25 -8.47
CA ASP A 225 27.14 -1.04 -9.72
C ASP A 225 28.28 -2.07 -9.89
N LYS A 226 28.98 -2.43 -8.81
CA LYS A 226 30.02 -3.47 -8.86
C LYS A 226 29.45 -4.86 -9.13
N VAL A 227 28.28 -5.19 -8.59
CA VAL A 227 27.60 -6.47 -8.83
C VAL A 227 27.04 -6.53 -10.25
N ALA A 228 26.49 -5.44 -10.76
CA ALA A 228 26.02 -5.33 -12.15
C ALA A 228 27.19 -5.46 -13.14
N ALA A 229 28.32 -4.78 -12.88
CA ALA A 229 29.51 -4.87 -13.73
C ALA A 229 30.15 -6.28 -13.73
N ALA A 230 30.15 -6.97 -12.58
CA ALA A 230 30.62 -8.37 -12.50
C ALA A 230 29.70 -9.32 -13.29
N THR A 231 28.39 -9.12 -13.22
CA THR A 231 27.40 -9.91 -13.96
C THR A 231 27.52 -9.68 -15.47
N ALA A 232 27.62 -8.43 -15.91
CA ALA A 232 27.81 -8.10 -17.33
C ALA A 232 29.12 -8.68 -17.89
N ARG A 233 30.22 -8.62 -17.13
CA ARG A 233 31.50 -9.26 -17.53
C ARG A 233 31.41 -10.78 -17.57
N SER A 234 30.62 -11.40 -16.71
CA SER A 234 30.38 -12.86 -16.73
C SER A 234 29.59 -13.26 -17.98
N VAL A 235 28.51 -12.54 -18.29
CA VAL A 235 27.67 -12.80 -19.49
C VAL A 235 28.46 -12.57 -20.78
N LEU A 236 29.26 -11.51 -20.85
CA LEU A 236 30.10 -11.24 -22.03
C LEU A 236 31.23 -12.27 -22.18
N ARG A 237 31.79 -12.79 -21.08
CA ARG A 237 32.79 -13.87 -21.12
C ARG A 237 32.18 -15.19 -21.59
N GLU A 238 30.93 -15.47 -21.22
CA GLU A 238 30.17 -16.65 -21.65
C GLU A 238 29.87 -16.61 -23.16
N VAL A 239 29.56 -15.44 -23.70
CA VAL A 239 29.38 -15.22 -25.16
C VAL A 239 30.71 -15.34 -25.91
N ASN A 240 31.81 -14.79 -25.37
CA ASN A 240 33.12 -14.80 -26.03
C ASN A 240 33.80 -16.20 -26.02
N ASN A 241 33.38 -17.11 -25.13
CA ASN A 241 33.85 -18.49 -25.06
C ASN A 241 33.01 -19.48 -25.89
N GLY A 242 32.16 -18.98 -26.81
CA GLY A 242 31.37 -19.84 -27.70
C GLY A 242 30.12 -20.45 -27.06
N GLY A 243 29.59 -19.84 -25.99
CA GLY A 243 28.29 -20.20 -25.46
C GLY A 243 27.20 -20.02 -26.52
N LEU A 244 26.69 -21.13 -27.05
CA LEU A 244 25.60 -21.13 -28.02
C LEU A 244 24.40 -20.41 -27.42
N THR A 245 23.90 -19.37 -28.09
CA THR A 245 22.57 -18.83 -27.80
C THR A 245 21.56 -19.97 -27.99
N PRO A 246 20.71 -20.26 -26.99
CA PRO A 246 19.70 -21.29 -27.17
C PRO A 246 18.77 -20.87 -28.32
N PRO A 247 18.43 -21.78 -29.25
CA PRO A 247 17.55 -21.47 -30.36
C PRO A 247 16.19 -21.01 -29.83
N LEU A 248 15.51 -20.12 -30.55
CA LEU A 248 14.22 -19.51 -30.16
C LEU A 248 13.13 -20.56 -29.83
N SER A 249 13.29 -21.79 -30.32
CA SER A 249 12.44 -22.96 -30.03
C SER A 249 12.60 -23.54 -28.61
N ALA A 250 13.63 -23.14 -27.86
CA ALA A 250 13.82 -23.49 -26.44
C ALA A 250 13.11 -22.53 -25.47
N MET A 251 12.50 -21.46 -25.98
CA MET A 251 11.68 -20.54 -25.18
C MET A 251 10.29 -21.14 -24.99
N SER A 252 9.89 -21.39 -23.74
CA SER A 252 8.52 -21.78 -23.43
C SER A 252 7.58 -20.58 -23.67
N VAL A 253 6.79 -20.65 -24.73
CA VAL A 253 5.67 -19.72 -24.95
C VAL A 253 4.63 -19.90 -23.84
N PRO A 254 4.10 -18.81 -23.25
CA PRO A 254 3.00 -18.88 -22.30
C PRO A 254 1.80 -19.62 -22.91
N LYS A 255 1.46 -20.79 -22.37
CA LYS A 255 0.27 -21.55 -22.78
C LYS A 255 -0.98 -20.83 -22.28
N LEU A 256 -1.64 -20.08 -23.15
CA LEU A 256 -3.02 -19.65 -22.95
C LEU A 256 -3.92 -20.89 -23.01
N LYS A 257 -4.59 -21.20 -21.89
CA LYS A 257 -5.60 -22.26 -21.81
C LYS A 257 -6.80 -21.82 -22.65
N GLY A 258 -6.96 -22.43 -23.83
CA GLY A 258 -8.08 -22.15 -24.74
C GLY A 258 -9.42 -22.49 -24.11
N SER A 259 -10.31 -21.51 -24.06
CA SER A 259 -11.75 -21.71 -23.96
C SER A 259 -12.30 -22.12 -25.33
N ASN A 260 -13.08 -23.20 -25.38
CA ASN A 260 -13.75 -23.67 -26.58
C ASN A 260 -14.67 -22.56 -27.15
N PRO A 261 -14.63 -22.26 -28.47
CA PRO A 261 -15.43 -21.19 -29.06
C PRO A 261 -16.82 -21.65 -29.56
N THR A 262 -17.35 -22.78 -29.11
CA THR A 262 -18.64 -23.30 -29.62
C THR A 262 -19.87 -22.93 -28.77
N SER A 263 -19.71 -22.44 -27.53
CA SER A 263 -20.85 -22.01 -26.70
C SER A 263 -21.19 -20.51 -26.81
N VAL A 264 -20.32 -19.70 -27.42
CA VAL A 264 -20.47 -18.23 -27.43
C VAL A 264 -21.43 -17.76 -28.53
N LEU A 265 -21.65 -18.55 -29.57
CA LEU A 265 -22.55 -18.19 -30.67
C LEU A 265 -24.02 -18.59 -30.45
N GLU A 266 -24.33 -19.39 -29.44
CA GLU A 266 -25.72 -19.81 -29.17
C GLU A 266 -26.48 -18.81 -28.27
N SER A 267 -25.78 -18.02 -27.46
CA SER A 267 -26.37 -17.01 -26.56
C SER A 267 -26.87 -15.73 -27.25
N LEU A 268 -26.58 -15.55 -28.54
CA LEU A 268 -27.05 -14.42 -29.34
C LEU A 268 -28.30 -14.72 -30.18
N ARG A 269 -28.78 -15.97 -30.22
CA ARG A 269 -29.97 -16.37 -30.99
C ARG A 269 -31.28 -16.36 -30.17
N ARG A 270 -31.24 -16.31 -28.83
CA ARG A 270 -32.45 -16.11 -28.02
C ARG A 270 -32.65 -14.62 -27.67
N ARG A 271 -32.99 -13.81 -28.67
CA ARG A 271 -33.90 -12.69 -28.44
C ARG A 271 -35.31 -13.29 -28.42
N GLN A 272 -35.85 -13.55 -27.23
CA GLN A 272 -37.28 -13.73 -27.07
C GLN A 272 -37.93 -12.35 -27.04
N CYS A 273 -38.99 -12.21 -27.83
CA CYS A 273 -39.89 -11.06 -27.91
C CYS A 273 -40.40 -10.69 -26.53
N PHE A 274 -40.38 -9.40 -26.23
CA PHE A 274 -41.36 -8.80 -25.33
C PHE A 274 -42.64 -8.69 -26.16
N ASP A 275 -43.57 -9.62 -25.95
CA ASP A 275 -44.96 -9.44 -26.37
C ASP A 275 -45.64 -8.66 -25.25
N SER A 276 -46.26 -7.55 -25.63
CA SER A 276 -47.17 -6.79 -24.79
C SER A 276 -48.44 -7.60 -24.61
N ASP A 277 -49.04 -7.59 -23.41
CA ASP A 277 -50.50 -7.57 -23.34
C ASP A 277 -51.01 -7.01 -21.99
N GLU A 278 -52.07 -6.22 -22.14
CA GLU A 278 -52.87 -5.49 -21.16
C GLU A 278 -53.82 -6.40 -20.35
N GLU A 279 -54.53 -5.76 -19.40
CA GLU A 279 -55.66 -6.21 -18.57
C GLU A 279 -55.30 -7.14 -17.39
N ASN A 280 -55.69 -6.85 -16.14
CA ASN A 280 -56.92 -6.23 -15.65
C ASN A 280 -56.69 -5.60 -14.25
#